data_AF-A0A2G3E250-F1
#
_entry.id   AF-A0A2G3E250-F1
#
_cell.length_a   1.000
_cell.length_b   1.000
_cell.length_c   1.000
_cell.angle_alpha   90.00
_cell.angle_beta   90.00
_cell.angle_gamma   90.00
#
_symmetry.space_group_name_H-M   'P 1'
#
loop_
_entity.id
_entity.type
_entity.pdbx_description
1 polymer ?
#
loop_
_entity_poly.entity_id
_entity_poly.type
_entity_poly.pdbx_seq_one_letter_code
_entity_poly.pdbx_strand_id
1 'polypeptide(L)'
;MFDANELSVLDPKYFSIIFTDAFDVTIMSRNTGHFWFIHNPEYPTPGTCIIFHKHKASHPYHQHGRANSLKQAIRSIQSHDRWQMQGRPSKK
;
A
#
# COMPACT_ATOMS: atom_id res chain seq x y z
N MET A 1 -3.96 9.70 -11.83
CA MET A 1 -4.66 8.46 -12.17
C MET A 1 -3.68 7.31 -12.27
N PHE A 2 -4.07 6.11 -11.88
CA PHE A 2 -3.40 4.85 -12.20
C PHE A 2 -3.90 4.32 -13.54
N ASP A 3 -2.97 3.98 -14.42
CA ASP A 3 -3.28 3.26 -15.66
C ASP A 3 -3.07 1.74 -15.50
N ALA A 4 -3.35 0.98 -16.56
CA ALA A 4 -3.17 -0.47 -16.56
C ALA A 4 -1.70 -0.90 -16.33
N ASN A 5 -0.72 -0.09 -16.78
CA ASN A 5 0.70 -0.37 -16.57
C ASN A 5 1.09 -0.15 -15.11
N GLU A 6 0.60 0.90 -14.47
CA GLU A 6 0.78 1.14 -13.05
C GLU A 6 0.11 0.05 -12.22
N LEU A 7 -1.13 -0.34 -12.53
CA LEU A 7 -1.84 -1.41 -11.82
C LEU A 7 -1.16 -2.78 -11.99
N SER A 8 -0.43 -3.01 -13.08
CA SER A 8 0.30 -4.26 -13.33
C SER A 8 1.38 -4.58 -12.28
N VAL A 9 1.79 -3.58 -11.48
CA VAL A 9 2.78 -3.78 -10.40
C VAL A 9 2.21 -4.54 -9.20
N LEU A 10 0.88 -4.72 -9.15
CA LEU A 10 0.19 -5.48 -8.12
C LEU A 10 0.33 -6.98 -8.40
N ASP A 11 1.21 -7.64 -7.66
CA ASP A 11 1.37 -9.10 -7.74
C ASP A 11 0.26 -9.82 -6.94
N PRO A 12 -0.66 -10.56 -7.59
CA PRO A 12 -1.73 -11.29 -6.91
C PRO A 12 -1.24 -12.46 -6.04
N LYS A 13 0.01 -12.92 -6.23
CA LYS A 13 0.64 -13.90 -5.33
C LYS A 13 1.11 -13.25 -4.03
N TYR A 14 1.49 -11.98 -4.06
CA TYR A 14 1.93 -11.23 -2.88
C TYR A 14 0.73 -10.61 -2.13
N PHE A 15 -0.23 -10.08 -2.89
CA PHE A 15 -1.37 -9.34 -2.35
C PHE A 15 -2.69 -10.06 -2.62
N SER A 16 -3.62 -9.96 -1.67
CA SER A 16 -5.04 -10.11 -2.00
C SER A 16 -5.53 -8.75 -2.49
N ILE A 17 -5.86 -8.66 -3.77
CA ILE A 17 -6.38 -7.44 -4.39
C ILE A 17 -7.86 -7.36 -4.06
N ILE A 18 -8.26 -6.33 -3.31
CA ILE A 18 -9.64 -6.14 -2.83
C ILE A 18 -10.40 -5.19 -3.76
N PHE A 19 -9.76 -4.08 -4.14
CA PHE A 19 -10.33 -3.08 -5.03
C PHE A 19 -9.22 -2.35 -5.77
N THR A 20 -9.46 -2.03 -7.04
CA THR A 20 -8.58 -1.18 -7.86
C THR A 20 -9.43 -0.36 -8.81
N ASP A 21 -9.17 0.93 -8.88
CA ASP A 21 -9.60 1.78 -9.97
C ASP A 21 -8.49 2.78 -10.35
N ALA A 22 -8.88 3.83 -11.04
CA ALA A 22 -8.01 4.88 -11.53
C ALA A 22 -7.40 5.77 -10.42
N PHE A 23 -7.88 5.72 -9.19
CA PHE A 23 -7.47 6.60 -8.09
C PHE A 23 -7.12 5.84 -6.83
N ASP A 24 -7.75 4.70 -6.64
CA ASP A 24 -7.83 3.99 -5.39
C ASP A 24 -7.43 2.53 -5.57
N VAL A 25 -6.52 2.08 -4.71
CA VAL A 25 -6.10 0.69 -4.62
C VAL A 25 -6.25 0.22 -3.18
N THR A 26 -7.07 -0.81 -2.95
CA THR A 26 -7.18 -1.49 -1.66
C THR A 26 -6.64 -2.91 -1.79
N ILE A 27 -5.63 -3.23 -0.98
CA ILE A 27 -4.97 -4.53 -0.98
C ILE A 27 -4.72 -5.02 0.45
N MET A 28 -4.65 -6.32 0.62
CA MET A 28 -4.14 -6.94 1.85
C MET A 28 -2.85 -7.69 1.53
N SER A 29 -1.80 -7.44 2.31
CA SER A 29 -0.58 -8.26 2.21
C SER A 29 -0.86 -9.67 2.69
N ARG A 30 -0.54 -10.67 1.86
CA ARG A 30 -0.67 -12.09 2.26
C ARG A 30 0.40 -12.50 3.27
N ASN A 31 1.48 -11.74 3.40
CA ASN A 31 2.60 -12.05 4.30
C ASN A 31 2.33 -11.60 5.74
N THR A 32 1.64 -10.48 5.92
CA THR A 32 1.38 -9.89 7.25
C THR A 32 -0.10 -9.85 7.64
N GLY A 33 -1.01 -10.04 6.68
CA GLY A 33 -2.45 -9.85 6.88
C GLY A 33 -2.85 -8.38 7.07
N HIS A 34 -1.92 -7.44 6.92
CA HIS A 34 -2.21 -6.02 7.03
C HIS A 34 -2.91 -5.49 5.79
N PHE A 35 -3.77 -4.51 5.99
CA PHE A 35 -4.56 -3.88 4.94
C PHE A 35 -3.96 -2.53 4.57
N TRP A 36 -3.93 -2.26 3.28
CA TRP A 36 -3.38 -1.07 2.69
C TRP A 36 -4.41 -0.44 1.77
N PHE A 37 -4.52 0.87 1.84
CA PHE A 37 -5.32 1.68 0.94
C PHE A 37 -4.43 2.77 0.38
N ILE A 38 -4.37 2.88 -0.95
CA ILE A 38 -3.50 3.81 -1.66
C ILE A 38 -4.40 4.71 -2.48
N HIS A 39 -4.34 6.02 -2.20
CA HIS A 39 -5.14 7.03 -2.87
C HIS A 39 -4.25 7.98 -3.67
N ASN A 40 -4.58 8.19 -4.94
CA ASN A 40 -3.96 9.20 -5.79
C ASN A 40 -4.89 10.42 -5.88
N PRO A 41 -4.60 11.53 -5.18
CA PRO A 41 -5.50 12.69 -5.16
C PRO A 41 -5.47 13.51 -6.45
N GLU A 42 -4.57 13.20 -7.40
CA GLU A 42 -4.23 13.94 -8.65
C GLU A 42 -3.75 15.39 -8.48
N TYR A 43 -4.14 16.06 -7.39
CA TYR A 43 -3.81 17.42 -7.03
C TYR A 43 -3.25 17.46 -5.59
N PRO A 44 -2.29 18.34 -5.26
CA PRO A 44 -1.63 19.34 -6.10
C PRO A 44 -0.54 18.77 -7.02
N THR A 45 -0.13 17.52 -6.81
CA THR A 45 0.95 16.88 -7.56
C THR A 45 0.47 15.56 -8.17
N PRO A 46 0.26 15.51 -9.50
CA PRO A 46 -0.04 14.27 -10.21
C PRO A 46 0.96 13.16 -9.89
N GLY A 47 0.48 11.92 -9.77
CA GLY A 47 1.32 10.76 -9.44
C GLY A 47 1.63 10.61 -7.95
N THR A 48 1.24 11.55 -7.10
CA THR A 48 1.37 11.37 -5.65
C THR A 48 0.41 10.29 -5.16
N CYS A 49 0.88 9.43 -4.27
CA CYS A 49 0.09 8.40 -3.61
C CYS A 49 0.11 8.67 -2.10
N ILE A 50 -1.06 8.71 -1.48
CA ILE A 50 -1.22 8.69 -0.02
C ILE A 50 -1.43 7.24 0.39
N ILE A 51 -0.60 6.74 1.29
CA ILE A 51 -0.61 5.35 1.72
C ILE A 51 -1.23 5.29 3.11
N PHE A 52 -2.37 4.62 3.20
CA PHE A 52 -3.08 4.32 4.44
C PHE A 52 -2.90 2.86 4.82
N HIS A 53 -2.92 2.58 6.12
CA HIS A 53 -2.63 1.27 6.68
C HIS A 53 -3.54 0.95 7.87
N LYS A 54 -3.88 -0.33 8.03
CA LYS A 54 -4.43 -0.88 9.26
C LYS A 54 -3.98 -2.32 9.47
N HIS A 55 -3.77 -2.70 10.73
CA HIS A 55 -3.29 -4.02 11.09
C HIS A 55 -4.34 -5.13 10.98
N LYS A 56 -5.62 -4.81 11.13
CA LYS A 56 -6.74 -5.75 11.11
C LYS A 56 -7.92 -5.14 10.37
N ALA A 57 -8.81 -5.96 9.84
CA ALA A 57 -10.00 -5.50 9.11
C ALA A 57 -10.88 -4.54 9.94
N SER A 58 -11.04 -4.80 11.24
CA SER A 58 -11.85 -4.00 12.17
C SER A 58 -11.21 -2.69 12.63
N HIS A 59 -9.92 -2.48 12.38
CA HIS A 59 -9.23 -1.27 12.82
C HIS A 59 -9.51 -0.09 11.87
N PRO A 60 -9.46 1.16 12.36
CA PRO A 60 -9.45 2.32 11.48
C PRO A 60 -8.14 2.38 10.69
N TYR A 61 -8.21 2.93 9.48
CA TYR A 61 -7.01 3.27 8.71
C TYR A 61 -6.30 4.47 9.34
N HIS A 62 -4.97 4.43 9.34
CA HIS A 62 -4.12 5.59 9.62
C HIS A 62 -3.22 5.88 8.42
N GLN A 63 -2.83 7.13 8.23
CA GLN A 63 -1.86 7.48 7.20
C GLN A 63 -0.50 6.90 7.59
N HIS A 64 0.05 6.05 6.72
CA HIS A 64 1.38 5.48 6.86
C HIS A 64 2.46 6.37 6.23
N GLY A 65 2.19 6.91 5.04
CA GLY A 65 3.17 7.70 4.32
C GLY A 65 2.69 8.19 2.96
N ARG A 66 3.63 8.66 2.14
CA ARG A 66 3.38 9.10 0.76
C ARG A 66 4.43 8.52 -0.19
N ALA A 67 4.08 8.41 -1.46
CA ALA A 67 4.97 8.02 -2.54
C ALA A 67 4.67 8.82 -3.82
N ASN A 68 5.58 8.82 -4.78
CA ASN A 68 5.44 9.53 -6.07
C ASN A 68 4.95 8.64 -7.22
N SER A 69 4.57 7.39 -6.92
CA SER A 69 3.95 6.45 -7.87
C SER A 69 3.38 5.25 -7.13
N LEU A 70 2.48 4.49 -7.78
CA LEU A 70 1.98 3.23 -7.25
C LEU A 70 3.13 2.23 -7.03
N LYS A 71 4.07 2.14 -7.97
CA LYS A 71 5.24 1.26 -7.88
C LYS A 71 6.09 1.55 -6.63
N GLN A 72 6.30 2.82 -6.30
CA GLN A 72 7.04 3.19 -5.09
C GLN A 72 6.23 2.88 -3.83
N ALA A 73 4.91 3.10 -3.85
CA ALA A 73 4.03 2.73 -2.73
C ALA A 73 4.10 1.21 -2.45
N ILE A 74 4.02 0.38 -3.49
CA ILE A 74 4.12 -1.09 -3.35
C ILE A 74 5.49 -1.51 -2.79
N ARG A 75 6.60 -0.92 -3.26
CA ARG A 75 7.93 -1.18 -2.68
C ARG A 75 8.01 -0.81 -1.20
N SER A 76 7.39 0.31 -0.81
CA SER A 76 7.33 0.73 0.59
C SER A 76 6.56 -0.27 1.45
N ILE A 77 5.40 -0.75 0.96
CA ILE A 77 4.58 -1.77 1.62
C ILE A 77 5.36 -3.08 1.79
N GLN A 78 6.00 -3.57 0.74
CA GLN A 78 6.81 -4.80 0.80
C GLN A 78 7.99 -4.65 1.78
N SER A 79 8.59 -3.46 1.87
CA SER A 79 9.63 -3.16 2.85
C SER A 79 9.09 -3.18 4.29
N HIS A 80 7.92 -2.58 4.51
CA HIS A 80 7.22 -2.67 5.79
C HIS A 80 6.93 -4.12 6.18
N ASP A 81 6.44 -4.93 5.25
CA ASP A 81 6.15 -6.35 5.50
C ASP A 81 7.41 -7.13 5.91
N ARG A 82 8.53 -6.92 5.20
CA ARG A 82 9.82 -7.53 5.57
C ARG A 82 10.22 -7.15 6.99
N TRP A 83 10.14 -5.86 7.32
CA TRP A 83 10.46 -5.39 8.68
C TRP A 83 9.52 -5.98 9.74
N GLN A 84 8.22 -6.11 9.44
CA GLN A 84 7.25 -6.71 10.34
C GLN A 84 7.52 -8.21 10.57
N MET A 85 7.91 -8.94 9.52
CA MET A 85 8.21 -10.38 9.59
C MET A 85 9.54 -10.69 10.29
N GLN A 86 10.55 -9.81 10.19
CA GLN A 86 11.89 -10.03 10.77
C GLN A 86 11.95 -9.78 12.29
N GLY A 87 10.81 -9.48 12.92
CA GLY A 87 10.77 -9.03 14.31
C GLY A 87 11.19 -7.56 14.39
N ARG A 88 10.25 -6.69 14.79
CA ARG A 88 10.52 -5.26 14.97
C ARG A 88 11.75 -5.12 15.89
N PRO A 89 12.82 -4.42 15.48
CA PRO A 89 13.92 -4.13 16.39
C PRO A 89 13.33 -3.48 17.64
N SER A 90 13.61 -4.06 18.81
CA SER A 90 13.28 -3.42 20.08
C SER A 90 13.82 -1.99 20.01
N LYS A 91 12.97 -1.00 20.32
CA LYS A 91 13.49 0.34 20.61
C LYS A 91 14.49 0.15 21.76
N LYS A 92 15.78 0.32 21.47
CA LYS A 92 16.80 0.44 22.51
C LYS A 92 16.66 1.80 23.15
#